data_AF-A0A136MLN9-F1
#
_entry.id   AF-A0A136MLN9-F1
#
_cell.length_a   1.000
_cell.length_b   1.000
_cell.length_c   1.000
_cell.angle_alpha   90.00
_cell.angle_beta   90.00
_cell.angle_gamma   90.00
#
_symmetry.space_group_name_H-M   'P 1'
#
loop_
_entity.id
_entity.type
_entity.pdbx_description
1 polymer ?
#
loop_
_entity_poly.entity_id
_entity_poly.type
_entity_poly.pdbx_seq_one_letter_code
_entity_poly.pdbx_strand_id
1 'polypeptide(L)'
;MFGIGFVTARDIPNPLQADGGKVNAVFIPTTPNPTSGFLLLVPQEECISTQMTVEEGMKVVISGGVVIPPLLKKPDSPVDPEDAA
;
A
#
# COMPACT_ATOMS: atom_id res chain seq x y z
N MET A 1 -9.32 2.87 -8.90
CA MET A 1 -8.08 2.08 -9.09
C MET A 1 -7.19 2.39 -7.90
N PHE A 2 -6.57 1.38 -7.29
CA PHE A 2 -5.72 1.55 -6.11
C PHE A 2 -4.29 1.06 -6.41
N GLY A 3 -3.31 1.62 -5.72
CA GLY A 3 -1.93 1.14 -5.70
C GLY A 3 -1.51 0.77 -4.28
N ILE A 4 -0.49 -0.07 -4.15
CA ILE A 4 0.13 -0.38 -2.86
C ILE A 4 1.30 0.58 -2.65
N GLY A 5 1.38 1.12 -1.44
CA GLY A 5 2.49 1.98 -1.02
C GLY A 5 2.80 1.81 0.45
N PHE A 6 4.02 2.19 0.83
CA PHE A 6 4.53 2.09 2.19
C PHE A 6 4.64 3.48 2.79
N VAL A 7 3.96 3.72 3.91
CA VAL A 7 4.07 4.98 4.65
C VAL A 7 5.45 5.04 5.31
N THR A 8 6.27 5.99 4.89
CA THR A 8 7.64 6.20 5.42
C THR A 8 7.70 7.35 6.43
N ALA A 9 6.77 8.30 6.34
CA ALA A 9 6.57 9.36 7.33
C ALA A 9 5.08 9.79 7.38
N ARG A 10 4.64 10.27 8.55
CA ARG A 10 3.25 10.64 8.83
C ARG A 10 3.16 12.08 9.33
N ASP A 11 1.95 12.63 9.28
CA ASP A 11 1.58 13.92 9.88
C ASP A 11 2.42 15.10 9.37
N ILE A 12 2.89 15.02 8.12
CA ILE A 12 3.64 16.10 7.49
C ILE A 12 2.65 17.24 7.19
N PRO A 13 2.94 18.49 7.56
CA PRO A 13 2.09 19.61 7.19
C PRO A 13 1.93 19.69 5.67
N ASN A 14 0.70 19.81 5.18
CA ASN A 14 0.43 19.92 3.76
C ASN A 14 0.82 21.33 3.27
N PRO A 15 1.88 21.48 2.44
CA PRO A 15 2.31 22.81 1.99
C PRO A 15 1.33 23.45 1.00
N LEU A 16 0.37 22.69 0.46
CA LEU A 16 -0.58 23.15 -0.56
C LEU A 16 -1.96 23.49 0.02
N GLN A 17 -2.21 23.20 1.31
CA GLN A 17 -3.49 23.48 1.97
C GLN A 17 -3.30 24.47 3.12
N ALA A 18 -3.99 25.60 3.03
CA ALA A 18 -3.88 26.69 4.01
C ALA A 18 -4.60 26.38 5.34
N ASP A 19 -5.50 25.38 5.36
CA ASP A 19 -6.30 24.99 6.52
C ASP A 19 -5.55 24.07 7.51
N GLY A 20 -4.31 23.70 7.20
CA GLY A 20 -3.48 22.86 8.06
C GLY A 20 -3.69 21.36 7.88
N GLY A 21 -4.21 20.92 6.72
CA GLY A 21 -4.26 19.50 6.37
C GLY A 21 -2.90 18.80 6.48
N LYS A 22 -2.92 17.48 6.59
CA LYS A 22 -1.73 16.64 6.75
C LYS A 22 -1.58 15.66 5.61
N VAL A 23 -0.34 15.40 5.23
CA VAL A 23 0.04 14.39 4.25
C VAL A 23 0.91 13.31 4.88
N ASN A 24 0.88 12.13 4.30
CA ASN A 24 1.83 11.06 4.54
C ASN A 24 2.84 11.02 3.40
N ALA A 25 4.11 10.76 3.72
CA ALA A 25 5.07 10.34 2.70
C ALA A 25 4.87 8.85 2.43
N VAL A 26 4.53 8.52 1.19
CA VAL A 26 4.21 7.16 0.74
C VAL A 26 5.16 6.78 -0.38
N PHE A 27 5.98 5.76 -0.15
CA PHE A 27 6.77 5.16 -1.21
C PHE A 27 5.90 4.15 -1.97
N ILE A 28 5.67 4.43 -3.26
CA ILE A 28 4.93 3.57 -4.18
C ILE A 28 5.95 2.87 -5.08
N PRO A 29 6.25 1.58 -4.84
CA PRO A 29 7.20 0.86 -5.67
C PRO A 29 6.59 0.47 -7.01
N THR A 30 7.47 0.21 -7.98
CA THR A 30 7.11 -0.49 -9.20
C THR A 30 7.16 -2.00 -8.98
N THR A 31 6.29 -2.75 -9.64
CA THR A 31 6.36 -4.22 -9.66
C THR A 31 7.18 -4.70 -10.88
N PRO A 32 7.97 -5.79 -10.77
CA PRO A 32 8.27 -6.56 -9.57
C PRO A 32 9.44 -6.00 -8.74
N ASN A 33 10.11 -4.94 -9.20
CA ASN A 33 11.32 -4.44 -8.54
C ASN A 33 10.99 -3.42 -7.43
N PRO A 34 11.07 -3.80 -6.13
CA PRO A 34 10.62 -2.95 -5.03
C PRO A 34 11.58 -1.79 -4.72
N THR A 35 12.71 -1.70 -5.43
CA THR A 35 13.70 -0.63 -5.24
C THR A 35 13.41 0.61 -6.07
N SER A 36 12.70 0.46 -7.20
CA SER A 36 12.26 1.56 -8.04
C SER A 36 10.83 1.96 -7.72
N GLY A 37 10.47 3.22 -7.98
CA GLY A 37 9.16 3.75 -7.65
C GLY A 37 9.17 5.26 -7.49
N PHE A 38 8.13 5.75 -6.82
CA PHE A 38 7.93 7.15 -6.54
C PHE A 38 7.76 7.36 -5.03
N LEU A 39 8.29 8.45 -4.52
CA LEU A 39 7.91 8.96 -3.20
C LEU A 39 6.86 10.05 -3.41
N LEU A 40 5.64 9.82 -2.93
CA LEU A 40 4.55 10.77 -3.04
C LEU A 40 4.17 11.32 -1.66
N LEU A 41 3.77 12.59 -1.61
CA LEU A 41 3.07 13.15 -0.47
C LEU A 41 1.58 13.05 -0.74
N VAL A 42 0.86 12.27 0.07
CA VAL A 42 -0.55 11.95 -0.15
C VAL A 42 -1.38 12.44 1.04
N PRO A 43 -2.50 13.16 0.84
CA PRO A 43 -3.40 13.51 1.93
C PRO A 43 -3.80 12.29 2.75
N GLN A 44 -3.86 12.44 4.08
CA GLN A 44 -4.14 11.31 4.97
C GLN A 44 -5.50 10.66 4.68
N GLU A 45 -6.49 11.47 4.29
CA GLU A 45 -7.85 11.06 3.93
C GLU A 45 -7.93 10.25 2.63
N GLU A 46 -6.93 10.31 1.77
CA GLU A 46 -6.84 9.52 0.53
C GLU A 46 -6.09 8.19 0.74
N CYS A 47 -5.47 8.00 1.91
CA CYS A 47 -4.76 6.77 2.25
C CYS A 47 -5.69 5.74 2.89
N ILE A 48 -5.80 4.56 2.28
CA ILE A 48 -6.50 3.41 2.87
C ILE A 48 -5.48 2.57 3.63
N SER A 49 -5.57 2.58 4.97
CA SER A 49 -4.71 1.73 5.80
C SER A 49 -5.09 0.26 5.64
N THR A 50 -4.09 -0.59 5.45
CA THR A 50 -4.29 -2.04 5.34
C THR A 50 -3.79 -2.74 6.61
N GLN A 51 -4.29 -3.96 6.86
CA GLN A 51 -3.81 -4.81 7.95
C GLN A 51 -2.56 -5.62 7.58
N MET A 52 -1.99 -5.40 6.38
CA MET A 52 -0.78 -6.11 5.95
C MET A 52 0.44 -5.61 6.72
N THR A 53 1.32 -6.55 7.06
CA THR A 53 2.69 -6.24 7.43
C THR A 53 3.47 -5.70 6.23
N VAL A 54 4.58 -5.01 6.48
CA VAL A 54 5.47 -4.52 5.41
C VAL A 54 6.01 -5.68 4.57
N GLU A 55 6.32 -6.80 5.20
CA GLU A 55 6.82 -8.00 4.51
C GLU A 55 5.79 -8.58 3.54
N GLU A 56 4.53 -8.68 3.97
CA GLU A 56 3.43 -9.11 3.11
C GLU A 56 3.22 -8.17 1.93
N GLY A 57 3.22 -6.86 2.16
CA GLY A 57 3.15 -5.87 1.09
C GLY A 57 4.31 -6.01 0.09
N MET A 58 5.53 -6.27 0.57
CA MET A 58 6.70 -6.49 -0.29
C MET A 58 6.56 -7.76 -1.13
N LYS A 59 5.98 -8.85 -0.59
CA LYS A 59 5.68 -10.07 -1.36
C LYS A 59 4.69 -9.78 -2.50
N VAL A 60 3.68 -8.96 -2.25
CA VAL A 60 2.74 -8.53 -3.30
C VAL A 60 3.47 -7.79 -4.42
N VAL A 61 4.32 -6.82 -4.04
CA VAL A 61 5.08 -6.01 -5.00
C VAL A 61 6.03 -6.87 -5.83
N ILE A 62 6.84 -7.71 -5.17
CA ILE A 62 7.84 -8.56 -5.84
C ILE A 62 7.20 -9.58 -6.76
N SER A 63 6.06 -10.15 -6.36
CA SER A 63 5.32 -11.09 -7.19
C SER A 63 4.51 -10.44 -8.32
N GLY A 64 4.44 -9.10 -8.38
CA GLY A 64 3.60 -8.40 -9.34
C GLY A 64 2.10 -8.61 -9.11
N GLY A 65 1.69 -8.91 -7.88
CA GLY A 65 0.30 -9.19 -7.52
C GLY A 65 -0.15 -10.64 -7.63
N VAL A 66 0.76 -11.58 -7.95
CA VAL A 66 0.45 -13.02 -7.96
C VAL A 66 0.27 -13.56 -6.55
N VAL A 67 1.04 -13.06 -5.58
CA VAL A 67 0.90 -13.43 -4.17
C VAL A 67 0.12 -12.34 -3.45
N ILE A 68 -1.13 -12.61 -3.07
CA ILE A 68 -2.01 -11.68 -2.34
C ILE A 68 -2.32 -12.25 -0.95
N PRO A 69 -1.95 -11.54 0.14
CA PRO A 69 -2.28 -11.96 1.50
C PRO A 69 -3.80 -12.15 1.68
N PRO A 70 -4.23 -13.12 2.51
CA PRO A 70 -5.65 -13.37 2.77
C PRO A 70 -6.41 -12.12 3.25
N LEU A 71 -5.72 -11.19 3.90
CA LEU A 71 -6.28 -9.94 4.44
C LEU A 71 -6.79 -8.96 3.36
N LEU A 72 -6.35 -9.11 2.10
CA LEU A 72 -6.90 -8.35 0.97
C LEU A 72 -8.02 -9.10 0.24
N LYS A 73 -8.28 -10.37 0.59
CA LYS A 73 -9.43 -11.10 0.07
C LYS A 73 -10.69 -10.58 0.75
N LYS A 74 -11.76 -10.40 -0.02
CA LYS A 74 -13.08 -10.09 0.57
C LYS A 74 -13.43 -11.23 1.56
N PRO A 75 -14.06 -10.94 2.71
CA PRO A 75 -14.41 -11.97 3.70
C PRO A 75 -15.15 -13.20 3.14
N ASP A 76 -15.88 -13.02 2.02
CA ASP A 76 -16.67 -14.07 1.36
C ASP A 76 -16.07 -14.57 0.03
N SER A 77 -14.81 -14.22 -0.29
CA SER A 77 -14.16 -14.74 -1.49
C SER A 77 -13.81 -16.22 -1.30
N PRO A 78 -14.14 -17.10 -2.26
CA PRO A 78 -13.71 -18.50 -2.21
C PRO A 78 -12.19 -18.58 -2.01
N VAL A 79 -11.76 -19.40 -1.05
CA VAL A 79 -10.33 -19.70 -0.87
C VAL A 79 -9.88 -20.51 -2.08
N ASP A 80 -8.88 -20.01 -2.80
CA ASP A 80 -8.29 -20.74 -3.92
C ASP A 80 -7.60 -22.00 -3.37
N PRO A 81 -7.91 -23.21 -3.89
CA PRO A 81 -7.29 -24.45 -3.42
C PRO A 81 -5.76 -24.46 -3.48
N GLU A 82 -5.11 -23.67 -4.34
CA GLU A 82 -3.64 -23.52 -4.34
C GLU A 82 -3.10 -22.79 -3.09
N ASP A 83 -3.88 -21.90 -2.48
CA ASP A 83 -3.48 -21.15 -1.28
C ASP A 83 -3.71 -21.94 0.03
N ALA A 84 -4.36 -23.10 -0.05
CA ALA A 84 -4.72 -23.95 1.08
C ALA A 84 -3.80 -25.17 1.28
N ALA A 85 -2.80 -25.34 0.41
CA ALA A 85 -1.82 -26.43 0.41
C ALA A 85 -0.47 -25.99 1.00
#